data_AF-A0A525NTY2-F1
#
_entry.id   AF-A0A525NTY2-F1
#
_cell.length_a   1.000
_cell.length_b   1.000
_cell.length_c   1.000
_cell.angle_alpha   90.00
_cell.angle_beta   90.00
_cell.angle_gamma   90.00
#
_symmetry.space_group_name_H-M   'P 1'
#
loop_
_entity.id
_entity.type
_entity.pdbx_description
1 polymer ?
#
loop_
_entity_poly.entity_id
_entity_poly.type
_entity_poly.pdbx_seq_one_letter_code
_entity_poly.pdbx_strand_id
1 'polypeptide(L)'
;GIGFILTMNPAALQGAPHTYISTVYAKPEAEAAILRDIASAYPNITAIRVRDAIDRVAAVLSGLAAATSYGAAATLLTGFLVLIGAAAAGADARRYEAALLKTLGASRRSIATSFLLRAGLLGLFAGAVALLAGILGGWAVSRFVMETRFEVVWPSALLIVLGGATASVLASLGFALNALNVRPAGVLRARE
;
A
#
# COMPACT_ATOMS: atom_id res chain seq x y z
N GLY A 1 -17.75 -18.39 36.11
CA GLY A 1 -16.71 -18.53 37.15
C GLY A 1 -17.30 -19.31 38.30
N ILE A 2 -16.72 -20.45 38.64
CA ILE A 2 -17.06 -21.22 39.83
C ILE A 2 -15.82 -21.16 40.72
N GLY A 3 -15.97 -20.47 41.86
CA GLY A 3 -14.90 -20.24 42.83
C GLY A 3 -14.84 -21.38 43.84
N PHE A 4 -13.89 -22.29 43.65
CA PHE A 4 -13.48 -23.23 44.67
C PHE A 4 -11.98 -23.10 44.86
N ILE A 5 -11.54 -22.89 46.11
CA ILE A 5 -10.12 -22.96 46.48
C ILE A 5 -9.83 -24.43 46.79
N LEU A 6 -9.20 -25.12 45.84
CA LEU A 6 -8.80 -26.51 46.00
C LEU A 6 -7.42 -26.56 46.65
N THR A 7 -7.36 -26.80 47.96
CA THR A 7 -6.10 -27.01 48.69
C THR A 7 -5.78 -28.51 48.69
N MET A 8 -4.72 -28.92 48.00
CA MET A 8 -4.27 -30.32 47.91
C MET A 8 -2.97 -30.55 48.70
N ASN A 9 -2.84 -31.72 49.32
CA ASN A 9 -1.63 -32.13 50.02
C ASN A 9 -0.46 -32.27 49.01
N PRO A 10 0.71 -31.63 49.23
CA PRO A 10 1.86 -31.73 48.32
C PRO A 10 2.34 -33.17 48.09
N ALA A 11 2.16 -34.10 49.05
CA ALA A 11 2.46 -35.51 48.86
C ALA A 11 1.53 -36.21 47.84
N ALA A 12 0.30 -35.71 47.65
CA ALA A 12 -0.65 -36.22 46.66
C ALA A 12 -0.37 -35.69 45.24
N LEU A 13 0.36 -34.57 45.13
CA LEU A 13 0.75 -33.97 43.85
C LEU A 13 2.05 -34.55 43.28
N GLN A 14 2.86 -35.26 44.08
CA GLN A 14 4.11 -35.87 43.62
C GLN A 14 3.91 -37.05 42.65
N GLY A 15 2.73 -37.68 42.65
CA GLY A 15 2.34 -38.71 41.70
C GLY A 15 1.30 -38.24 40.68
N ALA A 16 1.02 -36.94 40.61
CA ALA A 16 0.02 -36.41 39.69
C ALA A 16 0.48 -36.62 38.23
N PRO A 17 -0.41 -37.01 37.31
CA PRO A 17 -0.06 -37.17 35.91
C PRO A 17 0.55 -35.87 35.36
N HIS A 18 1.85 -35.88 35.07
CA HIS A 18 2.52 -34.74 34.47
C HIS A 18 2.21 -34.68 32.96
N THR A 19 1.58 -33.60 32.52
CA THR A 19 1.38 -33.34 31.09
C THR A 19 2.65 -32.73 30.51
N TYR A 20 3.32 -33.47 29.63
CA TYR A 20 4.47 -32.97 28.86
C TYR A 20 3.98 -32.43 27.52
N ILE A 21 4.34 -31.20 27.20
CA ILE A 21 4.03 -30.55 25.92
C ILE A 21 5.33 -30.41 25.14
N SER A 22 5.36 -30.93 23.92
CA SER A 22 6.51 -30.82 23.01
C SER A 22 6.04 -30.39 21.64
N THR A 23 6.77 -29.49 21.00
CA THR A 23 6.50 -29.03 19.63
C THR A 23 7.54 -29.64 18.68
N VAL A 24 7.06 -30.25 17.60
CA VAL A 24 7.92 -30.85 16.57
C VAL A 24 7.60 -30.18 15.26
N TYR A 25 8.64 -29.64 14.61
CA TYR A 25 8.51 -29.14 13.24
C TYR A 25 8.63 -30.31 12.27
N ALA A 26 7.61 -30.53 11.46
CA ALA A 26 7.59 -31.57 10.43
C ALA A 26 7.32 -30.94 9.06
N LYS A 27 7.89 -31.55 8.01
CA LYS A 27 7.50 -31.24 6.64
C LYS A 27 6.04 -31.68 6.41
N PRO A 28 5.26 -30.99 5.55
CA PRO A 28 3.84 -31.26 5.36
C PRO A 28 3.54 -32.72 5.00
N GLU A 29 4.42 -33.36 4.22
CA GLU A 29 4.27 -34.73 3.74
C GLU A 29 4.51 -35.76 4.86
N ALA A 30 5.35 -35.41 5.84
CA ALA A 30 5.70 -36.27 6.97
C ALA A 30 4.75 -36.10 8.17
N GLU A 31 4.02 -34.98 8.26
CA GLU A 31 3.13 -34.64 9.38
C GLU A 31 2.06 -35.72 9.59
N ALA A 32 1.39 -36.17 8.52
CA ALA A 32 0.35 -37.20 8.61
C ALA A 32 0.91 -38.57 9.01
N ALA A 33 2.14 -38.92 8.61
CA ALA A 33 2.79 -40.15 9.01
C ALA A 33 3.18 -40.12 10.49
N ILE A 34 3.82 -39.04 10.92
CA ILE A 34 4.22 -38.82 12.32
C ILE A 34 2.99 -38.85 13.25
N LEU A 35 1.89 -38.21 12.85
CA LEU A 35 0.64 -38.22 13.63
C LEU A 35 0.05 -39.62 13.77
N ARG A 36 0.07 -40.44 12.70
CA ARG A 36 -0.41 -41.82 12.75
C ARG A 36 0.49 -42.73 13.59
N ASP A 37 1.81 -42.58 13.46
CA ASP A 37 2.77 -43.39 14.19
C ASP A 37 2.72 -43.07 15.70
N ILE A 38 2.55 -41.80 16.07
CA ILE A 38 2.37 -41.37 17.47
C ILE A 38 1.02 -41.84 18.02
N ALA A 39 -0.07 -41.69 17.26
CA ALA A 39 -1.39 -42.12 17.71
C ALA A 39 -1.52 -43.64 17.87
N SER A 40 -0.78 -44.42 17.08
CA SER A 40 -0.75 -45.89 17.18
C SER A 40 0.18 -46.39 18.29
N ALA A 41 1.36 -45.79 18.47
CA ALA A 41 2.30 -46.18 19.52
C ALA A 41 1.89 -45.69 20.92
N TYR A 42 1.20 -44.54 20.99
CA TYR A 42 0.85 -43.88 22.25
C TYR A 42 -0.58 -43.30 22.20
N PRO A 43 -1.61 -44.12 22.44
CA PRO A 43 -3.02 -43.69 22.38
C PRO A 43 -3.41 -42.67 23.48
N ASN A 44 -2.51 -42.40 24.44
CA ASN A 44 -2.67 -41.37 25.47
C ASN A 44 -2.13 -39.99 25.05
N ILE A 45 -1.57 -39.84 23.85
CA ILE A 45 -1.05 -38.55 23.34
C ILE A 45 -2.07 -37.89 22.42
N THR A 46 -2.54 -36.69 22.78
CA THR A 46 -3.39 -35.86 21.93
C THR A 46 -2.52 -35.00 21.02
N ALA A 47 -2.56 -35.24 19.72
CA ALA A 47 -1.83 -34.42 18.76
C ALA A 47 -2.70 -33.25 18.27
N ILE A 48 -2.17 -32.03 18.38
CA ILE A 48 -2.86 -30.79 17.98
C ILE A 48 -2.14 -30.20 16.76
N ARG A 49 -2.86 -30.09 15.64
CA ARG A 49 -2.34 -29.47 14.41
C ARG A 49 -2.38 -27.94 14.53
N VAL A 50 -1.23 -27.33 14.79
CA VAL A 50 -1.09 -25.87 14.85
C VAL A 50 -1.12 -25.23 13.45
N ARG A 51 -0.79 -25.99 12.40
CA ARG A 51 -0.81 -25.54 11.00
C ARG A 51 -2.17 -24.96 10.59
N ASP A 52 -3.26 -25.68 10.82
CA ASP A 52 -4.61 -25.26 10.41
C ASP A 52 -4.99 -23.89 11.02
N ALA A 53 -4.57 -23.65 12.28
CA ALA A 53 -4.77 -22.39 12.96
C ALA A 53 -3.95 -21.25 12.30
N ILE A 54 -2.68 -21.52 11.97
CA ILE A 54 -1.81 -20.57 11.26
C ILE A 54 -2.38 -20.25 9.86
N ASP A 55 -2.81 -21.26 9.11
CA ASP A 55 -3.38 -21.08 7.77
C ASP A 55 -4.66 -20.24 7.82
N ARG A 56 -5.49 -20.44 8.86
CA ARG A 56 -6.68 -19.62 9.05
C ARG A 56 -6.33 -18.16 9.34
N VAL A 57 -5.33 -17.90 10.19
CA VAL A 57 -4.85 -16.55 10.48
C VAL A 57 -4.26 -15.92 9.22
N ALA A 58 -3.44 -16.66 8.47
CA ALA A 58 -2.84 -16.20 7.21
C ALA A 58 -3.91 -15.83 6.18
N ALA A 59 -4.97 -16.61 6.04
CA ALA A 59 -6.08 -16.31 5.15
C ALA A 59 -6.79 -15.00 5.54
N VAL A 60 -7.05 -14.78 6.83
CA VAL A 60 -7.66 -13.52 7.31
C VAL A 60 -6.74 -12.33 7.03
N LEU A 61 -5.45 -12.46 7.34
CA LEU A 61 -4.44 -11.43 7.06
C LEU A 61 -4.34 -11.11 5.55
N SER A 62 -4.42 -12.12 4.69
CA SER A 62 -4.44 -11.91 3.24
C SER A 62 -5.70 -11.18 2.76
N GLY A 63 -6.86 -11.48 3.36
CA GLY A 63 -8.11 -10.77 3.06
C GLY A 63 -8.07 -9.30 3.48
N LEU A 64 -7.50 -9.01 4.65
CA LEU A 64 -7.23 -7.65 5.11
C LEU A 64 -6.29 -6.91 4.16
N ALA A 65 -5.18 -7.53 3.79
CA ALA A 65 -4.22 -6.94 2.85
C ALA A 65 -4.89 -6.62 1.49
N ALA A 66 -5.71 -7.53 0.97
CA ALA A 66 -6.46 -7.31 -0.27
C ALA A 66 -7.46 -6.15 -0.13
N ALA A 67 -8.24 -6.11 0.96
CA ALA A 67 -9.21 -5.04 1.20
C ALA A 67 -8.54 -3.67 1.29
N THR A 68 -7.43 -3.56 2.03
CA THR A 68 -6.64 -2.33 2.10
C THR A 68 -6.07 -1.93 0.74
N SER A 69 -5.60 -2.91 -0.05
CA SER A 69 -5.10 -2.66 -1.40
C SER A 69 -6.19 -2.13 -2.34
N TYR A 70 -7.41 -2.66 -2.27
CA TYR A 70 -8.55 -2.13 -3.04
C TYR A 70 -8.93 -0.72 -2.61
N GLY A 71 -8.92 -0.44 -1.30
CA GLY A 71 -9.12 0.91 -0.77
C GLY A 71 -8.09 1.89 -1.31
N ALA A 72 -6.81 1.52 -1.26
CA ALA A 72 -5.72 2.32 -1.81
C ALA A 72 -5.89 2.57 -3.32
N ALA A 73 -6.30 1.56 -4.10
CA ALA A 73 -6.57 1.70 -5.52
C ALA A 73 -7.72 2.69 -5.81
N ALA A 74 -8.81 2.62 -5.04
CA ALA A 74 -9.92 3.57 -5.17
C ALA A 74 -9.49 5.01 -4.81
N THR A 75 -8.67 5.19 -3.78
CA THR A 75 -8.09 6.49 -3.43
C THR A 75 -7.18 7.03 -4.54
N LEU A 76 -6.33 6.18 -5.12
CA LEU A 76 -5.48 6.57 -6.25
C LEU A 76 -6.31 7.01 -7.45
N LEU A 77 -7.37 6.27 -7.78
CA LEU A 77 -8.28 6.61 -8.87
C LEU A 77 -8.95 7.97 -8.63
N THR A 78 -9.44 8.19 -7.39
CA THR A 78 -10.03 9.48 -7.00
C THR A 78 -9.01 10.61 -7.10
N GLY A 79 -7.78 10.41 -6.62
CA GLY A 79 -6.70 11.38 -6.72
C GLY A 79 -6.38 11.73 -8.18
N PHE A 80 -6.37 10.74 -9.07
CA PHE A 80 -6.18 10.95 -10.50
C PHE A 80 -7.29 11.81 -11.12
N LEU A 81 -8.55 11.55 -10.78
CA LEU A 81 -9.69 12.36 -11.21
C LEU A 81 -9.57 13.81 -10.72
N VAL A 82 -9.14 14.01 -9.47
CA VAL A 82 -8.91 15.35 -8.91
C VAL A 82 -7.79 16.09 -9.66
N LEU A 83 -6.69 15.41 -9.99
CA LEU A 83 -5.61 15.99 -10.79
C LEU A 83 -6.08 16.41 -12.18
N ILE A 84 -6.91 15.60 -12.84
CA ILE A 84 -7.54 15.95 -14.12
C ILE A 84 -8.38 17.22 -13.97
N GLY A 85 -9.23 17.27 -12.94
CA GLY A 85 -10.09 18.43 -12.68
C GLY A 85 -9.29 19.71 -12.42
N ALA A 86 -8.26 19.64 -11.58
CA ALA A 86 -7.38 20.77 -11.29
C ALA A 86 -6.62 21.23 -12.54
N ALA A 87 -6.15 20.31 -13.38
CA ALA A 87 -5.48 20.63 -14.63
C ALA A 87 -6.42 21.30 -15.64
N ALA A 88 -7.66 20.82 -15.75
CA ALA A 88 -8.69 21.41 -16.62
C ALA A 88 -9.05 22.83 -16.18
N ALA A 89 -9.26 23.08 -14.88
CA ALA A 89 -9.58 24.40 -14.35
C ALA A 89 -8.46 25.44 -14.62
N GLY A 90 -7.19 25.02 -14.58
CA GLY A 90 -6.06 25.89 -14.87
C GLY A 90 -5.76 26.11 -16.36
N ALA A 91 -6.47 25.47 -17.28
CA ALA A 91 -6.17 25.54 -18.71
C ALA A 91 -6.40 26.93 -19.30
N ASP A 92 -7.48 27.62 -18.92
CA ASP A 92 -7.84 28.92 -19.47
C ASP A 92 -6.86 30.03 -19.04
N ALA A 93 -6.45 30.02 -17.76
CA ALA A 93 -5.43 30.93 -17.25
C ALA A 93 -4.08 30.76 -17.99
N ARG A 94 -3.67 29.51 -18.26
CA ARG A 94 -2.45 29.19 -19.01
C ARG A 94 -2.52 29.62 -20.47
N ARG A 95 -3.69 29.53 -21.12
CA ARG A 95 -3.89 30.02 -22.49
C ARG A 95 -3.74 31.55 -22.58
N TYR A 96 -4.26 32.29 -21.59
CA TYR A 96 -4.10 33.74 -21.53
C TYR A 96 -2.62 34.14 -21.35
N GLU A 97 -1.92 33.51 -20.41
CA GLU A 97 -0.49 33.75 -20.15
C GLU A 97 0.37 33.43 -21.40
N ALA A 98 0.06 32.34 -22.11
CA ALA A 98 0.73 31.97 -23.35
C ALA A 98 0.44 32.96 -24.51
N ALA A 99 -0.76 33.54 -24.57
CA ALA A 99 -1.10 34.57 -25.56
C ALA A 99 -0.32 35.86 -25.29
N LEU A 100 -0.25 36.29 -24.03
CA LEU A 100 0.52 37.47 -23.60
C LEU A 100 2.02 37.32 -23.91
N LEU A 101 2.59 36.15 -23.65
CA LEU A 101 3.99 35.85 -23.95
C LEU A 101 4.29 35.82 -25.45
N LYS A 102 3.35 35.33 -26.28
CA LYS A 102 3.48 35.39 -27.74
C LYS A 102 3.43 36.82 -28.26
N THR A 103 2.60 37.69 -27.68
CA THR A 103 2.56 39.12 -28.07
C THR A 103 3.85 39.85 -27.72
N LEU A 104 4.60 39.37 -26.71
CA LEU A 104 5.93 39.88 -26.33
C LEU A 104 7.07 39.25 -27.16
N GLY A 105 6.77 38.42 -28.16
CA GLY A 105 7.76 37.82 -29.06
C GLY A 105 8.41 36.53 -28.56
N ALA A 106 7.91 35.91 -27.49
CA ALA A 106 8.47 34.66 -26.97
C ALA A 106 8.24 33.47 -27.92
N SER A 107 9.29 32.69 -28.17
CA SER A 107 9.21 31.49 -29.00
C SER A 107 8.35 30.38 -28.34
N ARG A 108 7.65 29.58 -29.16
CA ARG A 108 6.80 28.47 -28.66
C ARG A 108 7.57 27.49 -27.78
N ARG A 109 8.86 27.27 -28.06
CA ARG A 109 9.75 26.43 -27.24
C ARG A 109 10.00 27.04 -25.87
N SER A 110 10.28 28.34 -25.77
CA SER A 110 10.53 28.99 -24.48
C SER A 110 9.32 28.94 -23.55
N ILE A 111 8.11 29.09 -24.10
CA ILE A 111 6.86 29.00 -23.34
C ILE A 111 6.66 27.56 -22.82
N ALA A 112 6.84 26.56 -23.68
CA ALA A 112 6.70 25.16 -23.30
C ALA A 112 7.70 24.74 -22.22
N THR A 113 8.97 25.13 -22.35
CA THR A 113 10.01 24.79 -21.36
C THR A 113 9.72 25.43 -19.99
N SER A 114 9.24 26.67 -19.94
CA SER A 114 8.87 27.34 -18.68
C SER A 114 7.71 26.62 -17.97
N PHE A 115 6.66 26.25 -18.71
CA PHE A 115 5.54 25.48 -18.15
C PHE A 115 5.98 24.09 -17.67
N LEU A 116 6.83 23.40 -18.44
CA LEU A 116 7.38 22.11 -18.05
C LEU A 116 8.23 22.21 -16.78
N LEU A 117 9.07 23.24 -16.65
CA LEU A 117 9.87 23.47 -15.45
C LEU A 117 9.01 23.76 -14.22
N ARG A 118 8.01 24.64 -14.34
CA ARG A 118 7.08 24.94 -13.22
C ARG A 118 6.31 23.69 -12.79
N ALA A 119 5.77 22.93 -13.74
CA ALA A 119 5.06 21.68 -13.46
C ALA A 119 5.98 20.62 -12.87
N GLY A 120 7.20 20.48 -13.40
CA GLY A 120 8.20 19.53 -12.94
C GLY A 120 8.66 19.82 -11.50
N LEU A 121 8.93 21.08 -11.17
CA LEU A 121 9.29 21.49 -9.81
C LEU A 121 8.16 21.23 -8.81
N LEU A 122 6.92 21.57 -9.18
CA LEU A 122 5.75 21.33 -8.32
C LEU A 122 5.51 19.83 -8.11
N GLY A 123 5.63 19.04 -9.19
CA GLY A 123 5.52 17.58 -9.13
C GLY A 123 6.62 16.93 -8.29
N LEU A 124 7.86 17.40 -8.41
CA LEU A 124 8.99 16.94 -7.59
C LEU A 124 8.75 17.22 -6.11
N PHE A 125 8.29 18.41 -5.76
CA PHE A 125 7.99 18.77 -4.38
C PHE A 125 6.83 17.95 -3.81
N ALA A 126 5.73 17.81 -4.57
CA ALA A 126 4.60 16.96 -4.18
C ALA A 126 5.02 15.49 -4.00
N GLY A 127 5.86 14.96 -4.90
CA GLY A 127 6.41 13.61 -4.81
C GLY A 127 7.29 13.40 -3.57
N ALA A 128 8.14 14.38 -3.24
CA ALA A 128 8.97 14.33 -2.04
C ALA A 128 8.12 14.31 -0.75
N VAL A 129 7.07 15.14 -0.69
CA VAL A 129 6.13 15.16 0.44
C VAL A 129 5.39 13.83 0.55
N ALA A 130 4.90 13.29 -0.57
CA ALA A 130 4.21 11.99 -0.60
C ALA A 130 5.13 10.84 -0.14
N LEU A 131 6.39 10.83 -0.58
CA LEU A 131 7.39 9.86 -0.14
C LEU A 131 7.62 9.94 1.37
N LEU A 132 7.88 11.14 1.90
CA LEU A 132 8.11 11.35 3.32
C LEU A 132 6.90 10.91 4.15
N ALA A 133 5.69 11.31 3.74
CA ALA A 133 4.46 10.91 4.41
C ALA A 133 4.23 9.39 4.37
N GLY A 134 4.51 8.73 3.24
CA GLY A 134 4.38 7.28 3.09
C GLY A 134 5.39 6.51 3.96
N ILE A 135 6.65 6.94 3.97
CA ILE A 135 7.70 6.33 4.81
C ILE A 135 7.39 6.52 6.29
N LEU A 136 7.04 7.74 6.72
CA LEU A 136 6.71 8.03 8.10
C LEU A 136 5.44 7.27 8.55
N GLY A 137 4.43 7.20 7.69
CA GLY A 137 3.21 6.43 7.96
C GLY A 137 3.49 4.93 8.10
N GLY A 138 4.27 4.35 7.17
CA GLY A 138 4.68 2.95 7.23
C GLY A 138 5.52 2.65 8.47
N TRP A 139 6.46 3.52 8.80
CA TRP A 139 7.29 3.42 10.00
C TRP A 139 6.44 3.50 11.28
N ALA A 140 5.51 4.46 11.37
CA ALA A 140 4.64 4.61 12.53
C ALA A 140 3.74 3.39 12.74
N VAL A 141 3.11 2.87 11.67
CA VAL A 141 2.28 1.67 11.77
C VAL A 141 3.11 0.46 12.19
N SER A 142 4.28 0.25 11.58
CA SER A 142 5.16 -0.86 11.94
C SER A 142 5.64 -0.79 13.38
N ARG A 143 5.97 0.42 13.87
CA ARG A 143 6.51 0.64 15.22
C ARG A 143 5.47 0.63 16.34
N PHE A 144 4.30 1.22 16.10
CA PHE A 144 3.26 1.43 17.12
C PHE A 144 2.12 0.40 17.06
N VAL A 145 1.82 -0.17 15.90
CA VAL A 145 0.70 -1.11 15.73
C VAL A 145 1.18 -2.55 15.64
N MET A 146 2.20 -2.80 14.82
CA MET A 146 2.64 -4.17 14.53
C MET A 146 3.85 -4.65 15.33
N GLU A 147 4.47 -3.78 16.14
CA GLU A 147 5.68 -4.06 16.94
C GLU A 147 6.79 -4.85 16.19
N THR A 148 6.90 -4.62 14.88
CA THR A 148 7.78 -5.36 13.98
C THR A 148 8.93 -4.48 13.51
N ARG A 149 10.02 -5.11 13.01
CA ARG A 149 11.11 -4.36 12.38
C ARG A 149 10.61 -3.79 11.05
N PHE A 150 10.67 -2.47 10.92
CA PHE A 150 10.39 -1.79 9.66
C PHE A 150 11.58 -1.95 8.72
N GLU A 151 11.43 -2.80 7.69
CA GLU A 151 12.38 -2.86 6.58
C GLU A 151 11.77 -2.16 5.36
N VAL A 152 12.47 -1.15 4.87
CA VAL A 152 12.10 -0.49 3.61
C VAL A 152 12.47 -1.44 2.48
N VAL A 153 11.46 -1.98 1.82
CA VAL A 153 11.64 -2.72 0.56
C VAL A 153 11.97 -1.71 -0.54
N TRP A 154 13.24 -1.35 -0.63
CA TRP A 154 13.77 -0.36 -1.59
C TRP A 154 13.30 -0.58 -3.03
N PRO A 155 13.21 -1.81 -3.58
CA PRO A 155 12.68 -2.02 -4.93
C PRO A 155 11.24 -1.56 -5.10
N SER A 156 10.36 -1.87 -4.15
CA SER A 156 8.95 -1.47 -4.17
C SER A 156 8.78 0.03 -3.93
N ALA A 157 9.59 0.61 -3.03
CA ALA A 157 9.63 2.05 -2.81
C ALA A 157 10.09 2.80 -4.07
N LEU A 158 11.16 2.33 -4.73
CA LEU A 158 11.63 2.91 -5.99
C LEU A 158 10.58 2.79 -7.09
N LEU A 159 9.89 1.64 -7.19
CA LEU A 159 8.81 1.44 -8.17
C LEU A 159 7.63 2.38 -7.95
N ILE A 160 7.23 2.63 -6.70
CA ILE A 160 6.14 3.57 -6.38
C ILE A 160 6.56 5.01 -6.69
N VAL A 161 7.81 5.38 -6.40
CA VAL A 161 8.34 6.72 -6.66
C VAL A 161 8.54 6.96 -8.15
N LEU A 162 9.18 6.04 -8.85
CA LEU A 162 9.37 6.10 -10.30
C LEU A 162 8.02 5.99 -11.01
N GLY A 163 7.10 5.14 -10.52
CA GLY A 163 5.74 5.02 -11.04
C GLY A 163 4.93 6.29 -10.83
N GLY A 164 5.00 6.90 -9.64
CA GLY A 164 4.35 8.18 -9.35
C GLY A 164 4.93 9.34 -10.14
N ALA A 165 6.26 9.41 -10.27
CA ALA A 165 6.95 10.43 -11.07
C ALA A 165 6.65 10.27 -12.57
N THR A 166 6.69 9.05 -13.11
CA THR A 166 6.33 8.80 -14.51
C THR A 166 4.84 9.05 -14.76
N ALA A 167 3.94 8.67 -13.85
CA ALA A 167 2.52 8.98 -13.97
C ALA A 167 2.26 10.49 -13.91
N SER A 168 2.94 11.24 -13.05
CA SER A 168 2.82 12.70 -12.96
C SER A 168 3.38 13.40 -14.21
N VAL A 169 4.49 12.92 -14.74
CA VAL A 169 5.07 13.41 -16.00
C VAL A 169 4.18 13.06 -17.18
N LEU A 170 3.66 11.82 -17.28
CA LEU A 170 2.75 11.40 -18.35
C LEU A 170 1.40 12.12 -18.28
N ALA A 171 0.86 12.36 -17.08
CA ALA A 171 -0.33 13.17 -16.90
C ALA A 171 -0.08 14.61 -17.35
N SER A 172 1.06 15.20 -16.98
CA SER A 172 1.43 16.56 -17.39
C SER A 172 1.68 16.67 -18.90
N LEU A 173 2.33 15.67 -19.50
CA LEU A 173 2.59 15.62 -20.95
C LEU A 173 1.32 15.34 -21.74
N GLY A 174 0.47 14.43 -21.26
CA GLY A 174 -0.84 14.13 -21.84
C GLY A 174 -1.76 15.34 -21.79
N PHE A 175 -1.75 16.11 -20.69
CA PHE A 175 -2.47 17.38 -20.60
C PHE A 175 -1.86 18.47 -21.48
N ALA A 176 -0.53 18.53 -21.62
CA ALA A 176 0.13 19.47 -22.54
C ALA A 176 -0.22 19.16 -24.00
N LEU A 177 -0.33 17.89 -24.37
CA LEU A 177 -0.77 17.44 -25.69
C LEU A 177 -2.27 17.67 -25.90
N ASN A 178 -3.11 17.41 -24.91
CA ASN A 178 -4.56 17.71 -25.00
C ASN A 178 -4.80 19.22 -25.11
N ALA A 179 -4.02 20.05 -24.38
CA ALA A 179 -4.06 21.49 -24.50
C ALA A 179 -3.57 22.01 -25.88
N LEU A 180 -2.71 21.24 -26.58
CA LEU A 180 -2.29 21.51 -27.96
C LEU A 180 -3.26 20.95 -29.01
N ASN A 181 -4.09 19.95 -28.68
CA ASN A 181 -5.03 19.29 -29.58
C ASN A 181 -6.47 19.83 -29.50
N VAL A 182 -6.76 20.80 -28.62
CA VAL A 182 -8.03 21.52 -28.68
C VAL A 182 -8.05 22.37 -29.94
N ARG A 183 -8.78 21.88 -30.95
CA ARG A 183 -9.04 22.60 -32.20
C ARG A 183 -9.64 23.98 -31.88
N PRO A 184 -9.06 25.09 -32.39
CA PRO A 184 -9.45 26.47 -32.05
C PRO A 184 -10.87 26.89 -32.46
N ALA A 185 -11.66 26.00 -33.06
CA ALA A 185 -12.97 26.33 -33.63
C ALA A 185 -14.14 26.25 -32.60
N GLY A 186 -13.94 25.60 -31.45
CA GLY A 186 -15.01 25.41 -30.46
C GLY A 186 -15.14 26.50 -29.39
N VAL A 187 -14.06 27.25 -29.11
CA VAL A 187 -14.02 28.20 -27.99
C VAL A 187 -14.61 29.58 -28.37
N LEU A 188 -14.81 29.85 -29.67
CA LEU A 188 -15.44 31.09 -30.16
C LEU A 188 -16.96 30.97 -30.42
N ARG A 189 -17.56 29.78 -30.29
CA ARG A 189 -19.02 29.57 -30.44
C ARG A 189 -19.78 29.38 -29.12
N ALA A 190 -19.08 29.38 -27.99
CA ALA A 190 -19.68 29.41 -26.65
C ALA A 190 -19.83 30.83 -26.09
N ARG A 191 -19.64 31.85 -26.94
CA ARG A 191 -19.89 33.27 -26.66
C ARG A 191 -20.85 33.89 -27.69
N GLU A 192 -21.78 33.09 -28.19
CA GLU A 192 -23.15 33.52 -28.49
C GLU A 192 -24.08 32.69 -27.60
#